data_AF-A0A954R5L0-F1
#
_entry.id   AF-A0A954R5L0-F1
#
_cell.length_a   1.000
_cell.length_b   1.000
_cell.length_c   1.000
_cell.angle_alpha   90.00
_cell.angle_beta   90.00
_cell.angle_gamma   90.00
#
_symmetry.space_group_name_H-M   'P 1'
#
loop_
_entity.id
_entity.type
_entity.pdbx_description
1 polymer ?
#
loop_
_entity_poly.entity_id
_entity_poly.type
_entity_poly.pdbx_seq_one_letter_code
_entity_poly.pdbx_strand_id
1 'polypeptide(L)'
;MNPRTKWLAIGGLLVIGFYAADTLYRSWIETPTQLLNAELNALTKSMRETNDQQMIAQKAGKRLESYAARALPYSAQLARSGYQKWLLAAVEQNGLQSPTIDAAQPVAIELKSRTKKGKRQSIGFRIGYSLRARATLTKLAQFLHEFRSSGQLHKIRSLALNPTGKEGLLDVNMSIEVLGLDASPNKDQLSQWHLTDEAIASLGDYKKFVQRNLFARGFAKALQDVELKAITFDRLGTAQAWFRIDSSGTTRTVGIGDQVPLALHDISVIDILPDKVLVHVNETPYWLTLGQSIAQVSGAEIKS
;
A
#
# COMPACT_ATOMS: atom_id res chain seq x y z
N MET A 1 -82.86 -35.71 42.50
CA MET A 1 -81.59 -35.29 41.88
C MET A 1 -80.44 -35.87 42.70
N ASN A 2 -79.67 -36.80 42.13
CA ASN A 2 -78.68 -37.63 42.86
C ASN A 2 -77.50 -36.75 43.35
N PRO A 3 -76.95 -36.95 44.57
CA PRO A 3 -75.91 -36.07 45.12
C PRO A 3 -74.64 -36.04 44.26
N ARG A 4 -74.33 -37.13 43.55
CA ARG A 4 -73.19 -37.20 42.61
C ARG A 4 -73.34 -36.26 41.41
N THR A 5 -74.56 -36.05 40.92
CA THR A 5 -74.84 -35.16 39.78
C THR A 5 -74.70 -33.69 40.18
N LYS A 6 -75.00 -33.34 41.45
CA LYS A 6 -74.79 -31.98 41.97
C LYS A 6 -73.30 -31.64 42.11
N TRP A 7 -72.49 -32.58 42.63
CA TRP A 7 -71.04 -32.39 42.76
C TRP A 7 -70.33 -32.28 41.41
N LEU A 8 -70.73 -33.06 40.41
CA LEU A 8 -70.21 -32.94 39.05
C LEU A 8 -70.59 -31.61 38.39
N ALA A 9 -71.81 -31.11 38.61
CA ALA A 9 -72.24 -29.81 38.11
C ALA A 9 -71.45 -28.65 38.75
N ILE A 10 -71.19 -28.72 40.06
CA ILE A 10 -70.36 -27.74 40.78
C ILE A 10 -68.91 -27.79 40.29
N GLY A 11 -68.35 -29.00 40.11
CA GLY A 11 -67.01 -29.17 39.55
C GLY A 11 -66.89 -28.61 38.13
N GLY A 12 -67.89 -28.87 37.26
CA GLY A 12 -67.94 -28.32 35.91
C GLY A 12 -68.03 -26.78 35.89
N LEU A 13 -68.86 -26.19 36.76
CA LEU A 13 -68.96 -24.74 36.90
C LEU A 13 -67.65 -24.09 37.39
N LEU A 14 -66.92 -24.74 38.30
CA LEU A 14 -65.62 -24.24 38.76
C LEU A 14 -64.57 -24.22 37.65
N VAL A 15 -64.52 -25.27 36.83
CA VAL A 15 -63.59 -25.35 35.70
C VAL A 15 -63.92 -24.26 34.66
N ILE A 16 -65.21 -24.08 34.35
CA ILE A 16 -65.65 -23.02 33.43
C ILE A 16 -65.33 -21.63 34.00
N GLY A 17 -65.59 -21.41 35.29
CA GLY A 17 -65.28 -20.15 35.96
C GLY A 17 -63.79 -19.83 35.95
N PHE A 18 -62.93 -20.83 36.16
CA PHE A 18 -61.49 -20.66 36.10
C PHE A 18 -61.01 -20.34 34.67
N TYR A 19 -61.56 -21.01 33.66
CA TYR A 19 -61.22 -20.75 32.26
C TYR A 19 -61.71 -19.37 31.80
N ALA A 20 -62.90 -18.95 32.25
CA ALA A 20 -63.44 -17.62 32.01
C ALA A 20 -62.58 -16.54 32.70
N ALA A 21 -62.15 -16.77 33.93
CA ALA A 21 -61.27 -15.86 34.66
C ALA A 21 -59.89 -15.74 34.00
N ASP A 22 -59.29 -16.86 33.58
CA ASP A 22 -57.99 -16.89 32.87
C ASP A 22 -58.09 -16.17 31.51
N THR A 23 -59.15 -16.40 30.73
CA THR A 23 -59.35 -15.71 29.45
C THR A 23 -59.64 -14.22 29.60
N LEU A 24 -60.41 -13.81 30.62
CA LEU A 24 -60.63 -12.40 30.94
C LEU A 24 -59.31 -11.72 31.38
N TYR A 25 -58.54 -12.38 32.25
CA TYR A 25 -57.25 -11.89 32.73
C TYR A 25 -56.26 -11.69 31.59
N ARG A 26 -56.10 -12.69 30.71
CA ARG A 26 -55.22 -12.60 29.53
C ARG A 26 -55.67 -11.50 28.57
N SER A 27 -56.97 -11.36 28.34
CA SER A 27 -57.50 -10.38 27.37
C SER A 27 -57.53 -8.93 27.88
N TRP A 28 -57.65 -8.70 29.19
CA TRP A 28 -57.66 -7.34 29.77
C TRP A 28 -56.28 -6.86 30.23
N ILE A 29 -55.39 -7.76 30.64
CA ILE A 29 -54.13 -7.37 31.28
C ILE A 29 -52.92 -7.74 30.41
N GLU A 30 -52.85 -8.96 29.88
CA GLU A 30 -51.67 -9.42 29.15
C GLU A 30 -51.57 -8.84 27.73
N THR A 31 -52.66 -8.82 26.96
CA THR A 31 -52.63 -8.31 25.58
C THR A 31 -52.30 -6.80 25.46
N PRO A 32 -52.88 -5.87 26.25
CA PRO A 32 -52.52 -4.45 26.12
C PRO A 32 -51.10 -4.16 26.61
N THR A 33 -50.61 -4.88 27.63
CA THR A 33 -49.24 -4.73 28.11
C THR A 33 -48.23 -5.31 27.12
N GLN A 34 -48.55 -6.41 26.44
CA GLN A 34 -47.71 -6.95 25.36
C GLN A 34 -47.61 -6.00 24.17
N LEU A 35 -48.71 -5.36 23.75
CA LEU A 35 -48.70 -4.36 22.67
C LEU A 35 -47.85 -3.14 23.04
N LEU A 36 -48.02 -2.60 24.26
CA LEU A 36 -47.24 -1.48 24.76
C LEU A 36 -45.76 -1.82 24.87
N ASN A 37 -45.42 -3.00 25.39
CA ASN A 37 -44.04 -3.46 25.48
C ASN A 37 -43.43 -3.70 24.09
N ALA A 38 -44.21 -4.20 23.12
CA ALA A 38 -43.76 -4.36 21.75
C ALA A 38 -43.47 -3.00 21.09
N GLU A 39 -44.33 -1.99 21.32
CA GLU A 39 -44.14 -0.62 20.83
C GLU A 39 -42.92 0.05 21.49
N LEU A 40 -42.76 -0.09 22.82
CA LEU A 40 -41.58 0.40 23.54
C LEU A 40 -40.29 -0.26 23.05
N ASN A 41 -40.32 -1.57 22.79
CA ASN A 41 -39.19 -2.31 22.25
C ASN A 41 -38.87 -1.86 20.81
N ALA A 42 -39.89 -1.65 19.97
CA ALA A 42 -39.73 -1.14 18.62
C ALA A 42 -39.16 0.29 18.61
N LEU A 43 -39.65 1.17 19.47
CA LEU A 43 -39.18 2.55 19.61
C LEU A 43 -37.76 2.61 20.20
N THR A 44 -37.46 1.76 21.19
CA THR A 44 -36.10 1.65 21.75
C THR A 44 -35.11 1.15 20.69
N LYS A 45 -35.53 0.17 19.87
CA LYS A 45 -34.73 -0.33 18.75
C LYS A 45 -34.49 0.76 17.71
N SER A 46 -35.50 1.52 17.31
CA SER A 46 -35.36 2.60 16.33
C SER A 46 -34.49 3.75 16.86
N MET A 47 -34.58 4.09 18.15
CA MET A 47 -33.69 5.06 18.79
C MET A 47 -32.23 4.60 18.77
N ARG A 48 -31.97 3.33 19.10
CA ARG A 48 -30.62 2.74 19.02
C ARG A 48 -30.07 2.76 17.60
N GLU A 49 -30.85 2.30 16.62
CA GLU A 49 -30.45 2.31 15.20
C GLU A 49 -30.17 3.72 14.70
N THR A 50 -30.98 4.71 15.09
CA THR A 50 -30.77 6.12 14.73
C THR A 50 -29.48 6.67 15.36
N ASN A 51 -29.24 6.38 16.64
CA ASN A 51 -28.02 6.80 17.33
C ASN A 51 -26.76 6.16 16.69
N ASP A 52 -26.83 4.87 16.36
CA ASP A 52 -25.75 4.16 15.66
C ASP A 52 -25.48 4.79 14.29
N GLN A 53 -26.53 5.11 13.53
CA GLN A 53 -26.40 5.82 12.25
C GLN A 53 -25.78 7.20 12.42
N GLN A 54 -26.14 7.96 13.46
CA GLN A 54 -25.53 9.25 13.77
C GLN A 54 -24.04 9.11 14.10
N MET A 55 -23.65 8.13 14.93
CA MET A 55 -22.24 7.86 15.22
C MET A 55 -21.45 7.48 13.98
N ILE A 56 -22.02 6.63 13.11
CA ILE A 56 -21.40 6.26 11.83
C ILE A 56 -21.23 7.50 10.94
N ALA A 57 -22.26 8.35 10.86
CA ALA A 57 -22.22 9.59 10.07
C ALA A 57 -21.16 10.57 10.60
N GLN A 58 -21.06 10.75 11.92
CA GLN A 58 -20.03 11.59 12.53
C GLN A 58 -18.61 11.06 12.26
N LYS A 59 -18.39 9.74 12.42
CA LYS A 59 -17.11 9.11 12.10
C LYS A 59 -16.76 9.26 10.61
N ALA A 60 -17.74 9.11 9.72
CA ALA A 60 -17.56 9.35 8.29
C ALA A 60 -17.24 10.82 7.99
N GLY A 61 -17.90 11.76 8.67
CA GLY A 61 -17.63 13.21 8.58
C GLY A 61 -16.18 13.55 8.94
N LYS A 62 -15.70 13.08 10.10
CA LYS A 62 -14.29 13.26 10.50
C LYS A 62 -13.30 12.68 9.48
N ARG A 63 -13.62 11.53 8.88
CA ARG A 63 -12.80 10.96 7.81
C ARG A 63 -12.79 11.83 6.56
N LEU A 64 -13.94 12.39 6.17
CA LEU A 64 -14.05 13.31 5.03
C LEU A 64 -13.25 14.58 5.25
N GLU A 65 -13.24 15.14 6.46
CA GLU A 65 -12.37 16.28 6.81
C GLU A 65 -10.90 15.94 6.62
N SER A 66 -10.47 14.74 7.08
CA SER A 66 -9.09 14.28 6.87
C SER A 66 -8.75 14.06 5.39
N TYR A 67 -9.72 13.69 4.56
CA TYR A 67 -9.52 13.54 3.12
C TYR A 67 -9.45 14.89 2.44
N ALA A 68 -10.30 15.84 2.84
CA ALA A 68 -10.29 17.20 2.35
C ALA A 68 -8.94 17.88 2.64
N ALA A 69 -8.40 17.73 3.85
CA ALA A 69 -7.09 18.28 4.21
C ALA A 69 -5.92 17.76 3.36
N ARG A 70 -6.01 16.50 2.89
CA ARG A 70 -4.99 15.83 2.05
C ARG A 70 -5.23 15.95 0.55
N ALA A 71 -6.42 16.41 0.16
CA ALA A 71 -6.78 16.53 -1.24
C ALA A 71 -5.98 17.64 -1.91
N LEU A 72 -5.82 17.51 -3.22
CA LEU A 72 -5.26 18.57 -4.06
C LEU A 72 -6.09 19.86 -3.96
N PRO A 73 -5.51 21.00 -4.40
CA PRO A 73 -6.25 22.24 -4.56
C PRO A 73 -7.58 22.07 -5.30
N TYR A 74 -8.60 22.85 -4.94
CA TYR A 74 -9.91 22.79 -5.61
C TYR A 74 -9.86 23.26 -7.08
N SER A 75 -8.83 24.02 -7.46
CA SER A 75 -8.62 24.43 -8.85
C SER A 75 -7.96 23.30 -9.65
N ALA A 76 -8.69 22.78 -10.64
CA ALA A 76 -8.23 21.65 -11.44
C ALA A 76 -6.91 21.92 -12.20
N GLN A 77 -6.71 23.15 -12.67
CA GLN A 77 -5.50 23.56 -13.40
C GLN A 77 -4.29 23.69 -12.45
N LEU A 78 -4.48 24.27 -11.27
CA LEU A 78 -3.43 24.38 -10.26
C LEU A 78 -3.08 23.01 -9.68
N ALA A 79 -4.08 22.20 -9.37
CA ALA A 79 -3.89 20.82 -8.95
C ALA A 79 -3.09 20.02 -9.99
N ARG A 80 -3.45 20.17 -11.28
CA ARG A 80 -2.78 19.47 -12.37
C ARG A 80 -1.30 19.82 -12.46
N SER A 81 -1.01 21.11 -12.57
CA SER A 81 0.35 21.64 -12.75
C SER A 81 1.21 21.49 -11.49
N GLY A 82 0.64 21.78 -10.32
CA GLY A 82 1.31 21.66 -9.03
C GLY A 82 1.72 20.23 -8.73
N TYR A 83 0.81 19.26 -8.91
CA TYR A 83 1.13 17.85 -8.70
C TYR A 83 2.14 17.33 -9.73
N GLN A 84 2.04 17.75 -10.99
CA GLN A 84 3.02 17.38 -12.03
C GLN A 84 4.43 17.87 -11.66
N LYS A 85 4.54 19.12 -11.18
CA LYS A 85 5.81 19.69 -10.73
C LYS A 85 6.37 18.92 -9.53
N TRP A 86 5.54 18.60 -8.55
CA TRP A 86 5.95 17.80 -7.39
C TRP A 86 6.41 16.40 -7.79
N LEU A 87 5.66 15.72 -8.67
CA LEU A 87 6.00 14.38 -9.13
C LEU A 87 7.33 14.37 -9.89
N LEU A 88 7.57 15.38 -10.74
CA LEU A 88 8.86 15.52 -11.43
C LEU A 88 10.01 15.70 -10.45
N ALA A 89 9.84 16.57 -9.44
CA ALA A 89 10.86 16.79 -8.42
C ALA A 89 11.15 15.52 -7.61
N ALA A 90 10.12 14.76 -7.20
CA ALA A 90 10.29 13.49 -6.48
C ALA A 90 11.04 12.45 -7.33
N VAL A 91 10.73 12.38 -8.62
CA VAL A 91 11.39 11.47 -9.57
C VAL A 91 12.85 11.84 -9.77
N GLU A 92 13.17 13.13 -9.93
CA GLU A 92 14.54 13.64 -10.07
C GLU A 92 15.38 13.41 -8.79
N GLN A 93 14.81 13.69 -7.61
CA GLN A 93 15.49 13.49 -6.33
C GLN A 93 15.86 12.03 -6.07
N ASN A 94 15.03 11.09 -6.53
CA ASN A 94 15.28 9.66 -6.41
C ASN A 94 16.11 9.08 -7.58
N GLY A 95 16.58 9.91 -8.52
CA GLY A 95 17.49 9.49 -9.59
C GLY A 95 16.85 8.58 -10.65
N LEU A 96 15.54 8.71 -10.90
CA LEU A 96 14.86 8.01 -11.97
C LEU A 96 15.26 8.62 -13.33
N GLN A 97 15.72 7.78 -14.26
CA GLN A 97 16.23 8.20 -15.56
C GLN A 97 15.12 8.36 -16.59
N SER A 98 15.30 9.34 -17.49
CA SER A 98 14.42 9.65 -18.62
C SER A 98 12.92 9.69 -18.26
N PRO A 99 12.51 10.47 -17.24
CA PRO A 99 11.12 10.48 -16.81
C PRO A 99 10.22 11.18 -17.82
N THR A 100 9.13 10.52 -18.18
CA THR A 100 8.02 11.08 -18.95
C THR A 100 6.79 11.08 -18.07
N ILE A 101 6.19 12.26 -17.86
CA ILE A 101 5.00 12.44 -17.03
C ILE A 101 3.89 13.03 -17.88
N ASP A 102 2.84 12.24 -18.10
CA ASP A 102 1.64 12.67 -18.81
C ASP A 102 0.48 12.86 -17.83
N ALA A 103 -0.11 14.05 -17.83
CA ALA A 103 -1.30 14.36 -17.04
C ALA A 103 -2.57 14.23 -17.90
N ALA A 104 -3.54 13.46 -17.43
CA ALA A 104 -4.85 13.34 -18.06
C ALA A 104 -5.73 14.57 -17.76
N GLN A 105 -6.79 14.74 -18.54
CA GLN A 105 -7.77 15.78 -18.25
C GLN A 105 -8.48 15.50 -16.91
N PRO A 106 -8.75 16.54 -16.08
CA PRO A 106 -9.52 16.38 -14.86
C PRO A 106 -10.91 15.84 -15.15
N VAL A 107 -11.29 14.76 -14.46
CA VAL A 107 -12.63 14.16 -14.56
C VAL A 107 -13.41 14.52 -13.31
N ALA A 108 -14.52 15.26 -13.48
CA ALA A 108 -15.39 15.63 -12.38
C ALA A 108 -15.98 14.41 -11.68
N ILE A 109 -16.05 14.47 -10.35
CA ILE A 109 -16.69 13.47 -9.51
C ILE A 109 -18.03 14.04 -9.08
N GLU A 110 -19.09 13.42 -9.54
CA GLU A 110 -20.45 13.87 -9.29
C GLU A 110 -21.22 12.85 -8.45
N LEU A 111 -21.90 13.34 -7.42
CA LEU A 111 -22.82 12.55 -6.62
C LEU A 111 -24.26 12.97 -6.90
N LYS A 112 -25.19 12.00 -6.88
CA LYS A 112 -26.63 12.31 -6.89
C LYS A 112 -26.96 12.99 -5.57
N SER A 113 -27.50 14.20 -5.64
CA SER A 113 -27.94 14.92 -4.44
C SER A 113 -29.10 14.18 -3.78
N ARG A 114 -28.94 13.86 -2.49
CA ARG A 114 -30.03 13.31 -1.67
C ARG A 114 -31.08 14.36 -1.32
N THR A 115 -30.70 15.63 -1.29
CA THR A 115 -31.57 16.76 -0.90
C THR A 115 -32.27 17.39 -2.11
N LYS A 116 -31.67 17.34 -3.31
CA LYS A 116 -32.24 17.91 -4.54
C LYS A 116 -32.47 16.81 -5.57
N LYS A 117 -33.70 16.29 -5.61
CA LYS A 117 -34.13 15.22 -6.54
C LYS A 117 -33.75 15.57 -7.98
N GLY A 118 -32.98 14.71 -8.63
CA GLY A 118 -32.56 14.85 -10.03
C GLY A 118 -31.31 15.71 -10.29
N LYS A 119 -30.72 16.37 -9.28
CA LYS A 119 -29.52 17.18 -9.46
C LYS A 119 -28.25 16.41 -9.07
N ARG A 120 -27.22 16.50 -9.91
CA ARG A 120 -25.88 15.99 -9.65
C ARG A 120 -25.05 17.12 -9.06
N GLN A 121 -24.33 16.85 -7.98
CA GLN A 121 -23.46 17.81 -7.32
C GLN A 121 -22.02 17.36 -7.53
N SER A 122 -21.18 18.25 -8.10
CA SER A 122 -19.73 18.06 -8.10
C SER A 122 -19.23 18.09 -6.66
N ILE A 123 -18.37 17.14 -6.32
CA ILE A 123 -17.67 17.09 -5.03
C ILE A 123 -16.16 17.26 -5.19
N GLY A 124 -15.69 17.37 -6.44
CA GLY A 124 -14.29 17.48 -6.78
C GLY A 124 -14.00 16.84 -8.14
N PHE A 125 -12.75 16.48 -8.34
CA PHE A 125 -12.26 15.89 -9.57
C PHE A 125 -11.15 14.88 -9.30
N ARG A 126 -10.96 13.97 -10.25
CA ARG A 126 -9.81 13.06 -10.30
C ARG A 126 -8.92 13.41 -11.47
N ILE A 127 -7.61 13.30 -11.26
CA ILE A 127 -6.61 13.45 -12.32
C ILE A 127 -5.79 12.16 -12.38
N GLY A 128 -5.71 11.59 -13.59
CA GLY A 128 -4.81 10.49 -13.88
C GLY A 128 -3.44 11.00 -14.31
N TYR A 129 -2.38 10.36 -13.85
CA TYR A 129 -1.02 10.58 -14.30
C TYR A 129 -0.43 9.27 -14.82
N SER A 130 0.33 9.35 -15.90
CA SER A 130 1.16 8.26 -16.39
C SER A 130 2.62 8.66 -16.24
N LEU A 131 3.35 7.94 -15.41
CA LEU A 131 4.78 8.08 -15.22
C LEU A 131 5.49 6.93 -15.94
N ARG A 132 6.42 7.26 -16.84
CA ARG A 132 7.35 6.31 -17.43
C ARG A 132 8.77 6.73 -17.09
N ALA A 133 9.57 5.81 -16.59
CA ALA A 133 10.96 6.11 -16.23
C ALA A 133 11.80 4.82 -16.25
N ARG A 134 13.12 4.98 -16.20
CA ARG A 134 14.07 3.89 -15.98
C ARG A 134 14.69 4.01 -14.61
N ALA A 135 14.70 2.93 -13.84
CA ALA A 135 15.25 2.95 -12.50
C ALA A 135 15.79 1.57 -12.10
N THR A 136 16.77 1.56 -11.20
CA THR A 136 17.09 0.33 -10.46
C THR A 136 16.00 0.07 -9.42
N LEU A 137 15.86 -1.18 -8.98
CA LEU A 137 14.88 -1.55 -7.97
C LEU A 137 15.05 -0.76 -6.66
N THR A 138 16.29 -0.44 -6.29
CA THR A 138 16.63 0.38 -5.10
C THR A 138 16.07 1.80 -5.23
N LYS A 139 16.34 2.48 -6.35
CA LYS A 139 15.86 3.86 -6.59
C LYS A 139 14.34 3.92 -6.70
N LEU A 140 13.73 2.91 -7.33
CA LEU A 140 12.27 2.79 -7.36
C LEU A 140 11.68 2.61 -5.95
N ALA A 141 12.29 1.79 -5.10
CA ALA A 141 11.82 1.60 -3.73
C ALA A 141 11.90 2.88 -2.90
N GLN A 142 12.97 3.67 -3.05
CA GLN A 142 13.13 4.99 -2.43
C GLN A 142 12.03 5.96 -2.90
N PHE A 143 11.79 6.02 -4.21
CA PHE A 143 10.69 6.82 -4.77
C PHE A 143 9.32 6.39 -4.24
N LEU A 144 9.03 5.09 -4.19
CA LEU A 144 7.74 4.58 -3.67
C LEU A 144 7.53 4.92 -2.19
N HIS A 145 8.61 4.94 -1.41
CA HIS A 145 8.59 5.36 -0.01
C HIS A 145 8.27 6.85 0.11
N GLU A 146 8.96 7.72 -0.64
CA GLU A 146 8.70 9.17 -0.64
C GLU A 146 7.31 9.50 -1.18
N PHE A 147 6.89 8.82 -2.25
CA PHE A 147 5.55 8.93 -2.80
C PHE A 147 4.53 8.69 -1.70
N ARG A 148 4.65 7.57 -0.97
CA ARG A 148 3.73 7.23 0.11
C ARG A 148 3.83 8.19 1.30
N SER A 149 5.00 8.70 1.64
CA SER A 149 5.19 9.60 2.79
C SER A 149 4.63 10.99 2.58
N SER A 150 4.51 11.44 1.32
CA SER A 150 3.99 12.75 0.93
C SER A 150 2.57 13.07 1.42
N GLY A 151 1.82 12.09 1.93
CA GLY A 151 0.53 12.30 2.59
C GLY A 151 -0.61 12.80 1.69
N GLN A 152 -0.34 13.04 0.41
CA GLN A 152 -1.31 13.54 -0.56
C GLN A 152 -2.36 12.48 -0.87
N LEU A 153 -3.56 12.90 -1.29
CA LEU A 153 -4.64 11.99 -1.65
C LEU A 153 -4.44 11.39 -3.06
N HIS A 154 -3.40 10.57 -3.18
CA HIS A 154 -3.03 9.85 -4.38
C HIS A 154 -3.00 8.33 -4.19
N LYS A 155 -3.05 7.59 -5.29
CA LYS A 155 -2.84 6.14 -5.29
C LYS A 155 -2.22 5.69 -6.60
N ILE A 156 -1.41 4.64 -6.53
CA ILE A 156 -0.93 3.94 -7.72
C ILE A 156 -2.05 3.01 -8.19
N ARG A 157 -2.52 3.20 -9.42
CA ARG A 157 -3.55 2.39 -10.09
C ARG A 157 -2.96 1.13 -10.70
N SER A 158 -1.80 1.26 -11.32
CA SER A 158 -1.06 0.16 -11.91
C SER A 158 0.43 0.45 -11.87
N LEU A 159 1.22 -0.61 -11.74
CA LEU A 159 2.68 -0.58 -11.80
C LEU A 159 3.12 -1.78 -12.64
N ALA A 160 3.82 -1.49 -13.73
CA ALA A 160 4.47 -2.48 -14.56
C ALA A 160 5.98 -2.24 -14.52
N LEU A 161 6.73 -3.30 -14.26
CA LEU A 161 8.19 -3.29 -14.15
C LEU A 161 8.74 -4.27 -15.17
N ASN A 162 9.47 -3.77 -16.16
CA ASN A 162 10.07 -4.57 -17.20
C ASN A 162 11.60 -4.47 -17.13
N PRO A 163 12.34 -5.56 -16.94
CA PRO A 163 13.80 -5.51 -16.95
C PRO A 163 14.32 -5.19 -18.36
N THR A 164 15.26 -4.24 -18.46
CA THR A 164 15.73 -3.72 -19.77
C THR A 164 17.08 -4.28 -20.22
N GLY A 165 17.54 -5.39 -19.64
CA GLY A 165 18.79 -6.06 -20.04
C GLY A 165 19.90 -5.94 -19.01
N LYS A 166 21.16 -5.86 -19.45
CA LYS A 166 22.36 -6.08 -18.61
C LYS A 166 22.62 -5.00 -17.55
N GLU A 167 21.91 -3.88 -17.50
CA GLU A 167 22.28 -2.79 -16.56
C GLU A 167 21.48 -2.79 -15.25
N GLY A 168 20.61 -3.77 -15.01
CA GLY A 168 19.80 -3.80 -13.77
C GLY A 168 18.72 -2.74 -13.71
N LEU A 169 18.52 -2.06 -14.83
CA LEU A 169 17.50 -1.09 -15.04
C LEU A 169 16.16 -1.78 -15.29
N LEU A 170 15.12 -1.18 -14.74
CA LEU A 170 13.73 -1.52 -14.94
C LEU A 170 13.09 -0.36 -15.68
N ASP A 171 12.46 -0.65 -16.82
CA ASP A 171 11.45 0.24 -17.40
C ASP A 171 10.22 0.19 -16.48
N VAL A 172 10.00 1.31 -15.81
CA VAL A 172 8.90 1.53 -14.88
C VAL A 172 7.78 2.24 -15.61
N ASN A 173 6.63 1.60 -15.72
CA ASN A 173 5.40 2.22 -16.19
C ASN A 173 4.38 2.24 -15.05
N MET A 174 4.00 3.44 -14.62
CA MET A 174 3.13 3.64 -13.46
C MET A 174 1.95 4.52 -13.84
N SER A 175 0.74 4.08 -13.49
CA SER A 175 -0.45 4.92 -13.52
C SER A 175 -0.81 5.36 -12.11
N ILE A 176 -0.98 6.67 -11.92
CA ILE A 176 -1.32 7.29 -10.64
C ILE A 176 -2.67 7.98 -10.79
N GLU A 177 -3.51 7.90 -9.76
CA GLU A 177 -4.74 8.68 -9.67
C GLU A 177 -4.69 9.56 -8.43
N VAL A 178 -5.01 10.84 -8.61
CA VAL A 178 -5.04 11.83 -7.53
C VAL A 178 -6.41 12.47 -7.46
N LEU A 179 -6.81 12.87 -6.26
CA LEU A 179 -8.10 13.46 -5.97
C LEU A 179 -7.95 14.92 -5.51
N GLY A 180 -8.67 15.81 -6.19
CA GLY A 180 -9.00 17.14 -5.69
C GLY A 180 -10.44 17.14 -5.19
N LEU A 181 -10.67 17.75 -4.02
CA LEU A 181 -11.99 17.85 -3.42
C LEU A 181 -12.38 19.33 -3.32
N ASP A 182 -13.65 19.63 -3.59
CA ASP A 182 -14.17 21.01 -3.48
C ASP A 182 -14.13 21.51 -2.02
N ALA A 183 -14.17 20.57 -1.06
CA ALA A 183 -14.05 20.84 0.36
C ALA A 183 -12.59 21.04 0.84
N SER A 184 -11.61 20.95 -0.06
CA SER A 184 -10.19 21.11 0.30
C SER A 184 -9.91 22.51 0.85
N PRO A 185 -9.26 22.63 2.03
CA PRO A 185 -8.87 23.94 2.56
C PRO A 185 -7.70 24.54 1.75
N ASN A 186 -6.99 23.73 0.97
CA ASN A 186 -5.84 24.13 0.20
C ASN A 186 -6.32 24.83 -1.08
N LYS A 187 -6.17 26.15 -1.15
CA LYS A 187 -6.64 26.94 -2.30
C LYS A 187 -5.65 26.93 -3.47
N ASP A 188 -4.38 27.17 -3.15
CA ASP A 188 -3.36 27.50 -4.16
C ASP A 188 -2.10 26.61 -4.08
N GLN A 189 -2.00 25.76 -3.06
CA GLN A 189 -0.80 24.96 -2.79
C GLN A 189 -1.12 23.49 -2.50
N LEU A 190 -0.17 22.60 -2.74
CA LEU A 190 -0.30 21.19 -2.35
C LEU A 190 -0.39 21.07 -0.83
N SER A 191 -1.03 19.99 -0.36
CA SER A 191 -1.10 19.72 1.07
C SER A 191 0.30 19.56 1.66
N GLN A 192 0.57 20.21 2.80
CA GLN A 192 1.80 20.02 3.57
C GLN A 192 1.73 18.78 4.50
N TRP A 193 0.72 17.95 4.31
CA TRP A 193 0.53 16.76 5.12
C TRP A 193 1.66 15.78 4.87
N HIS A 194 2.25 15.23 5.92
CA HIS A 194 3.21 14.14 5.82
C HIS A 194 2.73 13.01 6.72
N LEU A 195 2.83 11.77 6.25
CA LEU A 195 2.59 10.61 7.10
C LEU A 195 3.74 10.48 8.10
N THR A 196 3.41 10.20 9.37
CA THR A 196 4.41 9.92 10.40
C THR A 196 5.14 8.62 10.08
N ASP A 197 6.40 8.52 10.47
CA ASP A 197 7.23 7.32 10.23
C ASP A 197 6.62 6.04 10.83
N GLU A 198 5.82 6.17 11.90
CA GLU A 198 5.07 5.07 12.52
C GLU A 198 3.95 4.51 11.63
N ALA A 199 3.39 5.34 10.73
CA ALA A 199 2.29 4.97 9.84
C ALA A 199 2.76 4.36 8.51
N ILE A 200 4.07 4.36 8.26
CA ILE A 200 4.71 3.86 7.03
C ILE A 200 5.61 2.69 7.40
N ALA A 201 5.67 1.67 6.54
CA ALA A 201 6.67 0.62 6.70
C ALA A 201 8.07 1.24 6.59
N SER A 202 8.96 0.87 7.49
CA SER A 202 10.31 1.44 7.54
C SER A 202 11.03 1.27 6.21
N LEU A 203 11.92 2.21 5.85
CA LEU A 203 12.77 2.09 4.68
C LEU A 203 13.60 0.78 4.71
N GLY A 204 13.91 0.26 5.91
CA GLY A 204 14.54 -1.04 6.11
C GLY A 204 13.71 -2.23 5.59
N ASP A 205 12.38 -2.17 5.66
CA ASP A 205 11.52 -3.22 5.12
C ASP A 205 11.47 -3.19 3.58
N TYR A 206 11.57 -2.00 2.98
CA TYR A 206 11.77 -1.87 1.54
C TYR A 206 13.11 -2.46 1.09
N LYS A 207 14.19 -2.30 1.87
CA LYS A 207 15.47 -2.94 1.57
C LYS A 207 15.38 -4.47 1.53
N LYS A 208 14.59 -5.10 2.42
CA LYS A 208 14.35 -6.55 2.39
C LYS A 208 13.63 -6.99 1.12
N PHE A 209 12.70 -6.18 0.60
CA PHE A 209 12.04 -6.46 -0.68
C PHE A 209 13.01 -6.39 -1.86
N VAL A 210 13.89 -5.37 -1.87
CA VAL A 210 14.97 -5.24 -2.88
C VAL A 210 15.91 -6.46 -2.83
N GLN A 211 16.27 -6.93 -1.63
CA GLN A 211 17.13 -8.11 -1.45
C GLN A 211 16.50 -9.39 -2.00
N ARG A 212 15.17 -9.52 -1.95
CA ARG A 212 14.42 -10.68 -2.45
C ARG A 212 14.04 -10.59 -3.93
N ASN A 213 14.63 -9.63 -4.66
CA ASN A 213 14.31 -9.24 -6.05
C ASN A 213 13.57 -10.35 -6.83
N LEU A 214 12.26 -10.23 -7.02
CA LEU A 214 11.44 -11.30 -7.61
C LEU A 214 11.57 -11.36 -9.15
N PHE A 215 12.18 -10.35 -9.77
CA PHE A 215 12.47 -10.29 -11.20
C PHE A 215 13.70 -11.13 -11.59
N ALA A 216 14.23 -11.87 -10.62
CA ALA A 216 15.51 -12.53 -10.60
C ALA A 216 15.55 -13.97 -11.14
N ARG A 217 14.60 -14.41 -11.97
CA ARG A 217 14.76 -15.70 -12.68
C ARG A 217 15.92 -15.56 -13.69
N GLY A 218 17.16 -15.70 -13.20
CA GLY A 218 18.43 -15.43 -13.89
C GLY A 218 19.50 -14.67 -13.05
N PHE A 219 19.11 -14.00 -11.96
CA PHE A 219 19.93 -13.10 -11.13
C PHE A 219 20.88 -13.86 -10.19
N ALA A 220 20.37 -14.91 -9.53
CA ALA A 220 21.18 -15.73 -8.63
C ALA A 220 22.26 -16.51 -9.40
N LYS A 221 21.98 -16.90 -10.65
CA LYS A 221 22.96 -17.53 -11.54
C LYS A 221 24.07 -16.56 -11.95
N ALA A 222 23.72 -15.33 -12.33
CA ALA A 222 24.71 -14.31 -12.67
C ALA A 222 25.65 -14.01 -11.49
N LEU A 223 25.14 -13.89 -10.26
CA LEU A 223 25.98 -13.74 -9.06
C LEU A 223 26.79 -14.98 -8.71
N GLN A 224 26.33 -16.18 -9.07
CA GLN A 224 27.06 -17.44 -8.89
C GLN A 224 28.23 -17.54 -9.86
N ASP A 225 28.04 -17.03 -11.08
CA ASP A 225 29.06 -17.03 -12.12
C ASP A 225 30.19 -16.02 -11.82
N VAL A 226 29.89 -14.96 -11.05
CA VAL A 226 30.89 -14.01 -10.55
C VAL A 226 31.65 -14.55 -9.35
N GLU A 227 32.89 -14.95 -9.59
CA GLU A 227 33.76 -15.61 -8.60
C GLU A 227 35.13 -14.94 -8.55
N LEU A 228 35.64 -14.66 -7.34
CA LEU A 228 36.99 -14.14 -7.15
C LEU A 228 38.01 -15.27 -7.36
N LYS A 229 38.82 -15.17 -8.41
CA LYS A 229 39.82 -16.20 -8.77
C LYS A 229 41.21 -15.91 -8.26
N ALA A 230 41.62 -14.65 -8.25
CA ALA A 230 42.95 -14.26 -7.83
C ALA A 230 42.99 -12.83 -7.32
N ILE A 231 43.99 -12.54 -6.50
CA ILE A 231 44.39 -11.20 -6.08
C ILE A 231 45.87 -11.07 -6.45
N THR A 232 46.19 -10.07 -7.26
CA THR A 232 47.55 -9.83 -7.76
C THR A 232 47.99 -8.42 -7.45
N PHE A 233 49.28 -8.22 -7.29
CA PHE A 233 49.86 -6.89 -7.11
C PHE A 233 50.69 -6.56 -8.34
N ASP A 234 50.48 -5.37 -8.90
CA ASP A 234 51.30 -4.89 -10.01
C ASP A 234 52.73 -4.52 -9.56
N ARG A 235 53.59 -4.13 -10.50
CA ARG A 235 54.98 -3.72 -10.20
C ARG A 235 55.09 -2.46 -9.33
N LEU A 236 54.01 -1.70 -9.20
CA LEU A 236 53.90 -0.47 -8.40
C LEU A 236 53.26 -0.75 -7.03
N GLY A 237 52.89 -2.00 -6.74
CA GLY A 237 52.23 -2.40 -5.49
C GLY A 237 50.72 -2.20 -5.47
N THR A 238 50.09 -1.81 -6.59
CA THR A 238 48.65 -1.65 -6.69
C THR A 238 47.97 -3.02 -6.72
N ALA A 239 47.01 -3.23 -5.82
CA ALA A 239 46.24 -4.46 -5.76
C ALA A 239 45.19 -4.52 -6.88
N GLN A 240 45.06 -5.69 -7.50
CA GLN A 240 44.11 -5.98 -8.56
C GLN A 240 43.40 -7.30 -8.27
N ALA A 241 42.08 -7.32 -8.42
CA ALA A 241 41.24 -8.49 -8.21
C ALA A 241 40.81 -9.08 -9.56
N TRP A 242 40.87 -10.40 -9.67
CA TRP A 242 40.49 -11.14 -10.87
C TRP A 242 39.15 -11.82 -10.64
N PHE A 243 38.12 -11.34 -11.31
CA PHE A 243 36.79 -11.95 -11.27
C PHE A 243 36.53 -12.75 -12.53
N ARG A 244 36.08 -14.00 -12.37
CA ARG A 244 35.32 -14.65 -13.44
C ARG A 244 33.97 -13.93 -13.52
N ILE A 245 33.46 -13.62 -14.71
CA ILE A 245 32.21 -12.84 -14.88
C ILE A 245 31.07 -13.60 -15.57
N ASP A 246 31.34 -14.80 -16.09
CA ASP A 246 30.35 -15.63 -16.76
C ASP A 246 30.67 -17.13 -16.64
N SER A 247 29.70 -17.96 -17.01
CA SER A 247 29.85 -19.42 -17.05
C SER A 247 30.82 -19.90 -18.15
N SER A 248 31.24 -19.03 -19.07
CA SER A 248 32.20 -19.37 -20.13
C SER A 248 33.65 -19.28 -19.67
N GLY A 249 33.91 -18.74 -18.48
CA GLY A 249 35.23 -18.65 -17.89
C GLY A 249 35.96 -17.34 -18.18
N THR A 250 35.27 -16.34 -18.74
CA THR A 250 35.88 -15.02 -18.99
C THR A 250 36.29 -14.40 -17.66
N THR A 251 37.58 -14.05 -17.53
CA THR A 251 38.10 -13.34 -16.37
C THR A 251 38.33 -11.88 -16.70
N ARG A 252 38.08 -11.01 -15.72
CA ARG A 252 38.38 -9.58 -15.78
C ARG A 252 39.14 -9.15 -14.54
N THR A 253 40.13 -8.31 -14.79
CA THR A 253 40.91 -7.64 -13.76
C THR A 253 40.28 -6.30 -13.45
N VAL A 254 40.06 -6.02 -12.17
CA VAL A 254 39.48 -4.78 -11.67
C VAL A 254 40.34 -4.25 -10.52
N GLY A 255 40.55 -2.93 -10.49
CA GLY A 255 41.21 -2.23 -9.39
C GLY A 255 40.24 -1.73 -8.34
N ILE A 256 40.79 -1.07 -7.32
CA ILE A 256 39.99 -0.33 -6.32
C ILE A 256 39.28 0.84 -7.02
N GLY A 257 37.97 0.96 -6.79
CA GLY A 257 37.11 1.97 -7.40
C GLY A 257 36.49 1.53 -8.74
N ASP A 258 36.94 0.42 -9.32
CA ASP A 258 36.38 -0.09 -10.57
C ASP A 258 35.09 -0.87 -10.34
N GLN A 259 34.27 -0.95 -11.39
CA GLN A 259 33.06 -1.78 -11.41
C GLN A 259 33.31 -3.12 -12.11
N VAL A 260 32.79 -4.19 -11.51
CA VAL A 260 32.70 -5.50 -12.16
C VAL A 260 31.47 -5.48 -13.07
N PRO A 261 31.64 -5.61 -14.39
CA PRO A 261 30.53 -5.51 -15.33
C PRO A 261 29.68 -6.78 -15.25
N LEU A 262 28.58 -6.71 -14.52
CA LEU A 262 27.61 -7.81 -14.43
C LEU A 262 26.24 -7.36 -14.91
N ALA A 263 25.60 -8.26 -15.65
CA ALA A 263 24.21 -8.09 -16.01
C ALA A 263 23.36 -7.98 -14.73
N LEU A 264 22.68 -6.85 -14.52
CA LEU A 264 21.68 -6.64 -13.45
C LEU A 264 22.19 -6.24 -12.05
N HIS A 265 23.50 -6.08 -11.86
CA HIS A 265 24.08 -5.66 -10.57
C HIS A 265 25.10 -4.54 -10.73
N ASP A 266 25.04 -3.54 -9.86
CA ASP A 266 26.15 -2.61 -9.65
C ASP A 266 27.09 -3.23 -8.61
N ILE A 267 28.24 -3.70 -9.09
CA ILE A 267 29.29 -4.29 -8.26
C ILE A 267 30.49 -3.36 -8.34
N SER A 268 30.77 -2.64 -7.26
CA SER A 268 31.96 -1.79 -7.15
C SER A 268 32.95 -2.40 -6.18
N VAL A 269 34.23 -2.36 -6.55
CA VAL A 269 35.32 -2.81 -5.68
C VAL A 269 35.73 -1.63 -4.80
N ILE A 270 35.60 -1.79 -3.49
CA ILE A 270 35.88 -0.71 -2.53
C ILE A 270 37.28 -0.85 -1.96
N ASP A 271 37.70 -2.09 -1.69
CA ASP A 271 39.01 -2.36 -1.10
C ASP A 271 39.51 -3.75 -1.52
N ILE A 272 40.82 -3.89 -1.64
CA ILE A 272 41.49 -5.14 -2.02
C ILE A 272 42.61 -5.41 -1.00
N LEU A 273 42.41 -6.43 -0.17
CA LEU A 273 43.38 -6.94 0.78
C LEU A 273 44.06 -8.20 0.22
N PRO A 274 45.20 -8.65 0.79
CA PRO A 274 45.93 -9.81 0.27
C PRO A 274 45.13 -11.12 0.21
N ASP A 275 44.15 -11.28 1.11
CA ASP A 275 43.37 -12.51 1.30
C ASP A 275 41.88 -12.35 0.96
N LYS A 276 41.39 -11.11 0.81
CA LYS A 276 39.98 -10.81 0.58
C LYS A 276 39.73 -9.49 -0.13
N VAL A 277 38.58 -9.37 -0.77
CA VAL A 277 38.14 -8.17 -1.50
C VAL A 277 36.83 -7.69 -0.92
N LEU A 278 36.71 -6.38 -0.66
CA LEU A 278 35.45 -5.74 -0.28
C LEU A 278 34.75 -5.25 -1.55
N VAL A 279 33.57 -5.79 -1.81
CA VAL A 279 32.70 -5.33 -2.89
C VAL A 279 31.40 -4.76 -2.34
N HIS A 280 30.90 -3.72 -2.99
CA HIS A 280 29.53 -3.27 -2.80
C HIS A 280 28.68 -3.85 -3.92
N VAL A 281 27.71 -4.69 -3.56
CA VAL A 281 26.69 -5.20 -4.49
C VAL A 281 25.41 -4.44 -4.20
N ASN A 282 24.97 -3.58 -5.13
CA ASN A 282 23.79 -2.72 -4.95
C ASN A 282 23.84 -1.94 -3.62
N GLU A 283 24.96 -1.27 -3.35
CA GLU A 283 25.22 -0.49 -2.12
C GLU A 283 25.35 -1.31 -0.81
N THR A 284 25.36 -2.66 -0.88
CA THR A 284 25.56 -3.52 0.29
C THR A 284 26.97 -4.11 0.32
N PRO A 285 27.74 -3.95 1.42
CA PRO A 285 29.11 -4.46 1.50
C PRO A 285 29.17 -5.96 1.73
N TYR A 286 30.04 -6.63 0.97
CA TYR A 286 30.35 -8.05 1.11
C TYR A 286 31.86 -8.27 1.00
N TRP A 287 32.40 -9.11 1.87
CA TRP A 287 33.78 -9.59 1.79
C TRP A 287 33.82 -10.90 1.00
N LEU A 288 34.65 -10.93 -0.03
CA LEU A 288 34.90 -12.12 -0.85
C LEU A 288 36.30 -12.64 -0.58
N THR A 289 36.42 -13.94 -0.31
CA THR A 289 37.72 -14.63 -0.32
C THR A 289 37.94 -15.34 -1.64
N LEU A 290 39.18 -15.76 -1.90
CA LEU A 290 39.52 -16.56 -3.08
C LEU A 290 38.61 -17.79 -3.21
N GLY A 291 38.06 -18.00 -4.41
CA GLY A 291 37.16 -19.10 -4.74
C GLY A 291 35.69 -18.88 -4.36
N GLN A 292 35.35 -17.78 -3.68
CA GLN A 292 33.96 -17.47 -3.35
C GLN A 292 33.27 -16.71 -4.47
N SER A 293 32.00 -17.05 -4.68
CA SER A 293 31.12 -16.29 -5.56
C SER A 293 30.30 -15.27 -4.78
N ILE A 294 29.83 -14.25 -5.48
CA ILE A 294 29.01 -13.19 -4.87
C ILE A 294 27.68 -13.77 -4.36
N ALA A 295 27.11 -14.76 -5.05
CA ALA A 295 25.88 -15.43 -4.60
C ALA A 295 26.04 -16.10 -3.23
N GLN A 296 27.19 -16.73 -2.95
CA GLN A 296 27.45 -17.41 -1.68
C GLN A 296 27.46 -16.44 -0.51
N VAL A 297 28.11 -15.28 -0.67
CA VAL A 297 28.25 -14.28 0.41
C VAL A 297 26.99 -13.43 0.57
N SER A 298 26.25 -13.20 -0.50
CA SER A 298 24.97 -12.45 -0.47
C SER A 298 23.76 -13.29 -0.04
N GLY A 299 23.92 -14.61 0.13
CA GLY A 299 22.82 -15.53 0.48
C GLY A 299 21.83 -15.77 -0.67
N ALA A 300 22.19 -15.42 -1.90
CA ALA A 300 21.38 -15.58 -3.11
C ALA A 300 21.58 -16.96 -3.75
N GLU A 301 21.74 -18.03 -2.95
CA GLU A 301 21.91 -19.38 -3.47
C GLU A 301 20.63 -19.92 -4.11
N ILE A 302 20.75 -20.43 -5.34
CA ILE A 302 19.72 -21.28 -5.93
C ILE A 302 19.89 -22.66 -5.30
N LYS A 303 19.01 -23.03 -4.36
CA LYS A 303 18.85 -24.45 -4.02
C LYS A 303 18.32 -25.16 -5.27
N SER A 304 19.15 -26.05 -5.80
CA SER A 304 18.82 -26.95 -6.91
C SER A 304 17.61 -27.82 -6.60
#